data_AF-A0A1V3Q890-F1
#
_entry.id   AF-A0A1V3Q890-F1
#
_cell.length_a   1.000
_cell.length_b   1.000
_cell.length_c   1.000
_cell.angle_alpha   90.00
_cell.angle_beta   90.00
_cell.angle_gamma   90.00
#
_symmetry.space_group_name_H-M   'P 1'
#
loop_
_entity.id
_entity.type
_entity.pdbx_description
1 polymer ?
#
loop_
_entity_poly.entity_id
_entity_poly.type
_entity_poly.pdbx_seq_one_letter_code
_entity_poly.pdbx_strand_id
1 'polypeptide(L)'
;MPARIFEAFRNAANRREPATVDPGTTPCDGAKHEPPSTLPAGIAAQGLFIIGAARTGTTILQNALNDSADIFLFGEPRFHRDPGSADFAERYNGMHRTWGNQENKSSHCPALFEEDAPWWRYLERLADLYGHVGSKIVINPTDAMDESRQLFDFQCRHFYMAHYIFTFRNPLDVLMSTRGLAQLNGGRVASHVEVLRGFFSVVQLYFRALRNLPHVHAIFHESIDAGVFDALQNALAVPLTRAMDYYDRDKVRHYTLEQIPMAHRALTAEAMALYEDFRREALAGFRLLQIEQNDSHLDPVHFTALGRLSWRVTRFLDALVDRDD
;
A
#
# COMPACT_ATOMS: atom_id res chain seq x y z
N MET A 1 19.30 24.09 12.74
CA MET A 1 20.36 23.07 12.89
C MET A 1 19.88 21.75 12.28
N PRO A 2 20.30 21.38 11.04
CA PRO A 2 19.91 20.11 10.43
C PRO A 2 21.14 19.27 10.04
N ALA A 3 21.92 18.80 11.02
CA ALA A 3 23.16 18.06 10.77
C ALA A 3 23.27 16.71 11.51
N ARG A 4 22.24 16.25 12.23
CA ARG A 4 22.34 15.05 13.09
C ARG A 4 21.61 13.79 12.62
N ILE A 5 20.94 13.81 11.46
CA ILE A 5 20.23 12.62 10.94
C ILE A 5 21.10 11.81 9.95
N PHE A 6 22.16 12.40 9.37
CA PHE A 6 23.02 11.71 8.41
C PHE A 6 24.30 11.10 9.01
N GLU A 7 24.65 11.38 10.26
CA GLU A 7 25.86 10.81 10.88
C GLU A 7 25.74 9.32 11.22
N ALA A 8 24.53 8.79 11.38
CA ALA A 8 24.30 7.37 11.63
C ALA A 8 24.64 6.48 10.41
N PHE A 9 24.51 6.99 9.19
CA PHE A 9 24.80 6.24 7.96
C PHE A 9 26.30 6.12 7.69
N ARG A 10 27.11 7.05 8.19
CA ARG A 10 28.54 7.13 7.91
C ARG A 10 29.39 6.26 8.84
N ASN A 11 28.89 5.93 10.03
CA ASN A 11 29.62 5.16 11.03
C ASN A 11 29.47 3.63 10.88
N ALA A 12 28.55 3.16 10.05
CA ALA A 12 28.43 1.73 9.71
C ALA A 12 29.53 1.26 8.74
N ALA A 13 30.19 2.17 8.02
CA ALA A 13 31.24 1.87 7.04
C ALA A 13 32.64 1.61 7.64
N ASN A 14 32.86 1.86 8.94
CA ASN A 14 34.19 1.87 9.57
C ASN A 14 34.43 0.74 10.59
N ARG A 15 33.74 -0.40 10.47
CA ARG A 15 34.12 -1.62 11.20
C ARG A 15 34.58 -2.70 10.22
N ARG A 16 35.86 -2.68 9.88
CA ARG A 16 36.59 -3.84 9.33
C ARG A 16 37.45 -4.43 10.44
N GLU A 17 37.39 -5.76 10.58
CA GLU A 17 38.55 -6.64 10.66
C GLU A 17 38.17 -8.03 10.08
N PRO A 18 39.13 -8.81 9.57
CA PRO A 18 38.96 -9.58 8.34
C PRO A 18 38.68 -11.06 8.57
N ALA A 19 37.85 -11.66 7.71
CA ALA A 19 37.86 -13.09 7.48
C ALA A 19 38.49 -13.36 6.11
N THR A 20 39.65 -14.00 6.13
CA THR A 20 40.35 -14.57 4.98
C THR A 20 39.45 -15.57 4.26
N VAL A 21 39.15 -15.35 2.98
CA VAL A 21 38.60 -16.38 2.09
C VAL A 21 39.30 -16.32 0.72
N ASP A 22 39.63 -17.52 0.27
CA ASP A 22 40.35 -18.00 -0.92
C ASP A 22 39.83 -17.42 -2.26
N PRO A 23 40.68 -17.07 -3.24
CA PRO A 23 40.25 -16.50 -4.51
C PRO A 23 39.92 -17.60 -5.52
N GLY A 24 38.66 -18.03 -5.50
CA GLY A 24 38.06 -18.88 -6.54
C GLY A 24 37.16 -18.08 -7.47
N THR A 25 37.74 -17.41 -8.47
CA THR A 25 37.03 -16.78 -9.59
C THR A 25 36.08 -17.75 -10.29
N THR A 26 34.80 -17.40 -10.40
CA THR A 26 33.86 -17.97 -11.39
C THR A 26 32.99 -16.82 -11.95
N PRO A 27 32.68 -16.79 -13.25
CA PRO A 27 32.20 -15.58 -13.93
C PRO A 27 30.75 -15.22 -13.61
N CYS A 28 30.44 -13.94 -13.79
CA CYS A 28 29.11 -13.34 -13.80
C CYS A 28 28.21 -14.02 -14.85
N ASP A 29 27.42 -15.01 -14.42
CA ASP A 29 26.25 -15.43 -15.16
C ASP A 29 25.06 -14.60 -14.67
N GLY A 30 24.37 -13.95 -15.62
CA GLY A 30 23.11 -13.22 -15.42
C GLY A 30 21.95 -14.15 -15.07
N ALA A 31 22.12 -14.94 -14.01
CA ALA A 31 21.07 -15.75 -13.45
C ALA A 31 19.96 -14.82 -12.95
N LYS A 32 18.75 -15.05 -13.45
CA LYS A 32 17.55 -14.53 -12.79
C LYS A 32 17.57 -15.11 -11.39
N HIS A 33 17.89 -14.29 -10.40
CA HIS A 33 17.58 -14.62 -9.03
C HIS A 33 16.06 -14.49 -8.95
N GLU A 34 15.34 -15.61 -8.91
CA GLU A 34 13.93 -15.56 -8.53
C GLU A 34 13.87 -15.30 -7.02
N PRO A 35 12.84 -14.60 -6.51
CA PRO A 35 12.62 -14.52 -5.08
C PRO A 35 12.57 -15.94 -4.51
N PRO A 36 13.15 -16.18 -3.32
CA PRO A 36 13.04 -17.50 -2.71
C PRO A 36 11.56 -17.85 -2.54
N SER A 37 11.25 -19.15 -2.63
CA SER A 37 9.86 -19.64 -2.56
C SER A 37 9.12 -19.17 -1.31
N THR A 38 9.86 -18.92 -0.24
CA THR A 38 9.46 -18.22 1.00
C THR A 38 10.58 -17.27 1.43
N LEU A 39 10.22 -16.08 1.89
CA LEU A 39 11.20 -15.16 2.51
C LEU A 39 11.57 -15.64 3.91
N PRO A 40 12.76 -15.28 4.44
CA PRO A 40 13.08 -15.46 5.85
C PRO A 40 11.93 -14.98 6.75
N ALA A 41 11.56 -15.80 7.74
CA ALA A 41 10.38 -15.56 8.57
C ALA A 41 10.39 -14.19 9.28
N GLY A 42 11.57 -13.66 9.62
CA GLY A 42 11.73 -12.33 10.22
C GLY A 42 11.19 -11.21 9.33
N ILE A 43 11.54 -11.22 8.04
CA ILE A 43 11.10 -10.20 7.08
C ILE A 43 9.59 -10.30 6.83
N ALA A 44 9.06 -11.53 6.77
CA ALA A 44 7.65 -11.77 6.52
C ALA A 44 6.75 -11.16 7.61
N ALA A 45 7.18 -11.21 8.88
CA ALA A 45 6.43 -10.63 10.01
C ALA A 45 6.68 -9.13 10.21
N GLN A 46 7.88 -8.63 9.88
CA GLN A 46 8.20 -7.20 9.94
C GLN A 46 7.64 -6.40 8.75
N GLY A 47 7.07 -7.09 7.76
CA GLY A 47 6.44 -6.48 6.60
C GLY A 47 5.39 -5.43 6.97
N LEU A 48 5.46 -4.25 6.37
CA LEU A 48 4.45 -3.20 6.49
C LEU A 48 4.11 -2.64 5.09
N PHE A 49 2.85 -2.78 4.70
CA PHE A 49 2.37 -2.41 3.37
C PHE A 49 1.21 -1.42 3.44
N ILE A 50 1.38 -0.27 2.79
CA ILE A 50 0.28 0.67 2.57
C ILE A 50 -0.34 0.36 1.21
N ILE A 51 -1.63 0.05 1.16
CA ILE A 51 -2.33 -0.32 -0.07
C ILE A 51 -3.45 0.67 -0.32
N GLY A 52 -3.62 1.13 -1.56
CA GLY A 52 -4.73 2.01 -1.91
C GLY A 52 -4.88 2.15 -3.41
N ALA A 53 -6.05 2.64 -3.82
CA ALA A 53 -6.19 3.13 -5.19
C ALA A 53 -5.41 4.45 -5.35
N ALA A 54 -5.11 4.84 -6.57
CA ALA A 54 -4.53 6.15 -6.82
C ALA A 54 -5.36 7.25 -6.13
N ARG A 55 -4.68 8.20 -5.47
CA ARG A 55 -5.28 9.38 -4.82
C ARG A 55 -6.11 9.11 -3.56
N THR A 56 -6.00 7.93 -2.96
CA THR A 56 -6.60 7.62 -1.64
C THR A 56 -5.72 8.01 -0.46
N GLY A 57 -4.70 8.86 -0.64
CA GLY A 57 -3.85 9.37 0.45
C GLY A 57 -2.74 8.43 0.94
N THR A 58 -2.43 7.39 0.16
CA THR A 58 -1.28 6.49 0.41
C THR A 58 0.06 7.22 0.65
N THR A 59 0.36 8.26 -0.12
CA THR A 59 1.64 9.01 -0.01
C THR A 59 1.75 9.82 1.28
N ILE A 60 0.68 10.51 1.70
CA ILE A 60 0.72 11.31 2.94
C ILE A 60 0.85 10.38 4.15
N LEU A 61 0.18 9.22 4.14
CA LEU A 61 0.34 8.20 5.17
C LEU A 61 1.76 7.61 5.17
N GLN A 62 2.31 7.29 4.00
CA GLN A 62 3.68 6.80 3.89
C GLN A 62 4.68 7.78 4.52
N ASN A 63 4.56 9.07 4.20
CA ASN A 63 5.45 10.09 4.74
C ASN A 63 5.31 10.20 6.25
N ALA A 64 4.08 10.15 6.78
CA ALA A 64 3.81 10.17 8.21
C ALA A 64 4.43 8.97 8.94
N LEU A 65 4.35 7.77 8.37
CA LEU A 65 4.96 6.57 8.97
C LEU A 65 6.49 6.57 8.84
N ASN A 66 7.04 7.02 7.70
CA ASN A 66 8.49 7.08 7.47
C ASN A 66 9.22 8.10 8.36
N ASP A 67 8.52 9.06 8.97
CA ASP A 67 9.12 9.97 9.96
C ASP A 67 9.51 9.23 11.25
N SER A 68 8.92 8.04 11.51
CA SER A 68 9.36 7.17 12.60
C SER A 68 10.77 6.62 12.33
N ALA A 69 11.60 6.55 13.36
CA ALA A 69 12.93 5.96 13.28
C ALA A 69 12.88 4.44 13.05
N ASP A 70 11.79 3.79 13.44
CA ASP A 70 11.64 2.32 13.42
C ASP A 70 10.97 1.79 12.15
N ILE A 71 10.56 2.68 11.22
CA ILE A 71 9.86 2.32 9.98
C ILE A 71 10.67 2.72 8.76
N PHE A 72 10.78 1.81 7.79
CA PHE A 72 11.29 2.10 6.44
C PHE A 72 10.34 1.57 5.35
N LEU A 73 9.67 2.48 4.66
CA LEU A 73 8.78 2.18 3.55
C LEU A 73 9.32 2.76 2.26
N PHE A 74 9.66 1.87 1.31
CA PHE A 74 9.86 2.26 -0.08
C PHE A 74 8.60 2.85 -0.69
N GLY A 75 8.75 3.79 -1.61
CA GLY A 75 7.71 4.43 -2.40
C GLY A 75 6.84 3.43 -3.16
N GLU A 76 7.00 3.32 -4.48
CA GLU A 76 6.23 2.36 -5.30
C GLU A 76 7.19 1.40 -6.03
N PRO A 77 7.91 0.53 -5.30
CA PRO A 77 8.90 -0.38 -5.90
C PRO A 77 8.26 -1.53 -6.70
N ARG A 78 6.96 -1.78 -6.50
CA ARG A 78 6.19 -2.85 -7.15
C ARG A 78 6.83 -4.24 -7.02
N PHE A 79 7.22 -4.63 -5.80
CA PHE A 79 7.87 -5.94 -5.53
C PHE A 79 7.12 -7.14 -6.15
N HIS A 80 5.79 -7.13 -6.14
CA HIS A 80 4.96 -8.18 -6.72
C HIS A 80 5.07 -8.32 -8.26
N ARG A 81 5.67 -7.33 -8.95
CA ARG A 81 5.98 -7.34 -10.39
C ARG A 81 7.48 -7.43 -10.66
N ASP A 82 8.32 -7.26 -9.64
CA ASP A 82 9.76 -7.28 -9.81
C ASP A 82 10.27 -8.73 -9.82
N PRO A 83 10.93 -9.18 -10.90
CA PRO A 83 11.38 -10.56 -11.03
C PRO A 83 12.53 -10.91 -10.09
N GLY A 84 13.15 -9.93 -9.43
CA GLY A 84 14.27 -10.18 -8.53
C GLY A 84 15.66 -9.99 -9.13
N SER A 85 15.80 -9.13 -10.12
CA SER A 85 17.11 -8.84 -10.70
C SER A 85 18.05 -8.16 -9.68
N ALA A 86 19.35 -8.45 -9.77
CA ALA A 86 20.40 -7.95 -8.89
C ALA A 86 20.86 -6.50 -9.22
N ASP A 87 19.90 -5.63 -9.51
CA ASP A 87 20.05 -4.22 -9.91
C ASP A 87 18.95 -3.35 -9.29
N PHE A 88 18.38 -3.79 -8.16
CA PHE A 88 17.18 -3.19 -7.60
C PHE A 88 17.41 -1.73 -7.18
N ALA A 89 18.49 -1.43 -6.45
CA ALA A 89 18.71 -0.07 -5.97
C ALA A 89 18.97 0.89 -7.14
N GLU A 90 19.75 0.46 -8.14
CA GLU A 90 19.99 1.25 -9.34
C GLU A 90 18.69 1.58 -10.07
N ARG A 91 17.85 0.57 -10.38
CA ARG A 91 16.58 0.77 -11.07
C ARG A 91 15.61 1.64 -10.26
N TYR A 92 15.48 1.35 -8.97
CA TYR A 92 14.57 2.08 -8.08
C TYR A 92 14.97 3.56 -7.96
N ASN A 93 16.27 3.82 -7.71
CA ASN A 93 16.79 5.18 -7.59
C ASN A 93 16.73 5.93 -8.93
N GLY A 94 17.03 5.24 -10.04
CA GLY A 94 16.90 5.79 -11.40
C GLY A 94 15.46 6.25 -11.68
N MET A 95 14.48 5.39 -11.42
CA MET A 95 13.05 5.71 -11.57
C MET A 95 12.68 6.97 -10.77
N HIS A 96 13.01 7.02 -9.48
CA HIS A 96 12.64 8.16 -8.64
C HIS A 96 13.35 9.48 -9.02
N ARG A 97 14.59 9.42 -9.50
CA ARG A 97 15.30 10.59 -10.05
C ARG A 97 14.61 11.13 -11.30
N THR A 98 14.13 10.27 -12.19
CA THR A 98 13.41 10.72 -13.40
C THR A 98 12.08 11.41 -13.09
N TRP A 99 11.47 11.11 -11.95
CA TRP A 99 10.28 11.82 -11.46
C TRP A 99 10.59 13.14 -10.74
N GLY A 100 11.87 13.48 -10.55
CA GLY A 100 12.27 14.68 -9.82
C GLY A 100 11.99 14.61 -8.32
N ASN A 101 11.87 13.41 -7.75
CA ASN A 101 11.62 13.25 -6.33
C ASN A 101 12.87 13.66 -5.51
N GLN A 102 12.65 14.37 -4.41
CA GLN A 102 13.68 14.58 -3.39
C GLN A 102 14.04 13.25 -2.74
N GLU A 103 15.32 13.00 -2.49
CA GLU A 103 15.79 11.77 -1.85
C GLU A 103 15.34 11.71 -0.38
N ASN A 104 14.64 10.64 -0.05
CA ASN A 104 14.23 10.26 1.31
C ASN A 104 13.90 8.74 1.33
N LYS A 105 13.46 8.19 2.47
CA LYS A 105 13.13 6.75 2.61
C LYS A 105 12.17 6.22 1.54
N SER A 106 11.28 7.06 0.99
CA SER A 106 10.29 6.66 -0.02
C SER A 106 10.76 6.80 -1.47
N SER A 107 11.95 7.33 -1.72
CA SER A 107 12.44 7.66 -3.07
C SER A 107 13.90 7.31 -3.30
N HIS A 108 14.59 6.82 -2.27
CA HIS A 108 16.00 6.43 -2.34
C HIS A 108 16.23 5.11 -1.58
N CYS A 109 16.73 4.11 -2.30
CA CYS A 109 17.29 2.89 -1.76
C CYS A 109 18.78 3.12 -1.42
N PRO A 110 19.18 3.01 -0.14
CA PRO A 110 20.57 3.22 0.26
C PRO A 110 21.47 2.10 -0.28
N ALA A 111 22.75 2.42 -0.54
CA ALA A 111 23.74 1.41 -0.90
C ALA A 111 24.14 0.57 0.34
N LEU A 112 23.52 -0.60 0.49
CA LEU A 112 23.73 -1.51 1.64
C LEU A 112 24.66 -2.70 1.35
N PHE A 113 25.10 -2.83 0.09
CA PHE A 113 25.91 -3.93 -0.42
C PHE A 113 27.06 -3.36 -1.27
N GLU A 114 28.17 -4.12 -1.40
CA GLU A 114 29.30 -3.71 -2.25
C GLU A 114 28.93 -3.70 -3.73
N GLU A 115 28.12 -4.69 -4.15
CA GLU A 115 27.45 -4.77 -5.45
C GLU A 115 25.94 -4.67 -5.22
N ASP A 116 25.17 -4.24 -6.23
CA ASP A 116 23.71 -4.18 -6.10
C ASP A 116 23.11 -5.58 -5.88
N ALA A 117 21.89 -5.63 -5.39
CA ALA A 117 21.25 -6.85 -4.92
C ALA A 117 19.77 -6.87 -5.32
N PRO A 118 19.11 -8.04 -5.27
CA PRO A 118 17.67 -8.11 -5.48
C PRO A 118 16.87 -7.49 -4.34
N TRP A 119 15.62 -7.12 -4.62
CA TRP A 119 14.79 -6.36 -3.68
C TRP A 119 14.60 -7.02 -2.30
N TRP A 120 14.51 -8.35 -2.23
CA TRP A 120 14.31 -9.03 -0.94
C TRP A 120 15.55 -9.00 -0.05
N ARG A 121 16.76 -8.91 -0.63
CA ARG A 121 18.00 -8.76 0.14
C ARG A 121 18.08 -7.37 0.75
N TYR A 122 17.62 -6.34 0.02
CA TYR A 122 17.46 -5.00 0.60
C TYR A 122 16.44 -4.98 1.74
N LEU A 123 15.27 -5.62 1.56
CA LEU A 123 14.29 -5.72 2.64
C LEU A 123 14.86 -6.48 3.85
N GLU A 124 15.58 -7.57 3.64
CA GLU A 124 16.28 -8.31 4.70
C GLU A 124 17.24 -7.41 5.48
N ARG A 125 18.09 -6.68 4.75
CA ARG A 125 19.09 -5.84 5.38
C ARG A 125 18.49 -4.63 6.10
N LEU A 126 17.39 -4.10 5.59
CA LEU A 126 16.64 -3.03 6.25
C LEU A 126 15.89 -3.55 7.47
N ALA A 127 15.39 -4.79 7.45
CA ALA A 127 14.74 -5.45 8.58
C ALA A 127 15.67 -5.62 9.80
N ASP A 128 16.99 -5.69 9.59
CA ASP A 128 17.99 -5.64 10.68
C ASP A 128 18.07 -4.26 11.35
N LEU A 129 17.65 -3.19 10.66
CA LEU A 129 17.84 -1.80 11.07
C LEU A 129 16.54 -1.13 11.54
N TYR A 130 15.38 -1.66 11.15
CA TYR A 130 14.06 -1.09 11.37
C TYR A 130 13.12 -2.16 11.94
N GLY A 131 12.19 -1.76 12.81
CA GLY A 131 11.15 -2.65 13.32
C GLY A 131 10.14 -3.08 12.25
N HIS A 132 9.87 -2.19 11.29
CA HIS A 132 9.02 -2.47 10.14
C HIS A 132 9.63 -2.01 8.82
N VAL A 133 9.52 -2.88 7.81
CA VAL A 133 9.98 -2.61 6.45
C VAL A 133 8.93 -2.98 5.42
N GLY A 134 8.88 -2.26 4.31
CA GLY A 134 7.98 -2.64 3.22
C GLY A 134 7.80 -1.53 2.21
N SER A 135 6.56 -1.34 1.74
CA SER A 135 6.31 -0.39 0.67
C SER A 135 4.88 0.16 0.62
N LYS A 136 4.76 1.30 -0.04
CA LYS A 136 3.47 1.80 -0.51
C LYS A 136 3.14 1.16 -1.87
N ILE A 137 1.88 0.78 -2.03
CA ILE A 137 1.36 0.13 -3.22
C ILE A 137 0.14 0.90 -3.66
N VAL A 138 0.21 1.43 -4.88
CA VAL A 138 -0.86 2.20 -5.51
C VAL A 138 -1.37 1.41 -6.70
N ILE A 139 -2.61 0.94 -6.60
CA ILE A 139 -3.30 0.25 -7.68
C ILE A 139 -3.91 1.33 -8.59
N ASN A 140 -3.45 1.35 -9.84
CA ASN A 140 -3.98 2.27 -10.83
C ASN A 140 -5.29 1.74 -11.42
N PRO A 141 -6.16 2.61 -11.95
CA PRO A 141 -7.42 2.18 -12.57
C PRO A 141 -7.25 1.13 -13.67
N THR A 142 -6.20 1.28 -14.48
CA THR A 142 -5.85 0.33 -15.54
C THR A 142 -5.36 -0.97 -14.93
N ASP A 143 -5.96 -2.09 -15.34
CA ASP A 143 -5.66 -3.46 -14.88
C ASP A 143 -5.80 -3.69 -13.36
N ALA A 144 -6.60 -2.86 -12.68
CA ALA A 144 -6.73 -2.90 -11.22
C ALA A 144 -7.10 -4.28 -10.65
N MET A 145 -7.95 -5.03 -11.35
CA MET A 145 -8.37 -6.37 -10.92
C MET A 145 -7.21 -7.38 -10.99
N ASP A 146 -6.47 -7.41 -12.10
CA ASP A 146 -5.33 -8.31 -12.26
C ASP A 146 -4.17 -7.93 -11.33
N GLU A 147 -3.91 -6.63 -11.16
CA GLU A 147 -2.93 -6.13 -10.19
C GLU A 147 -3.33 -6.53 -8.76
N SER A 148 -4.61 -6.37 -8.39
CA SER A 148 -5.10 -6.78 -7.06
C SER A 148 -4.93 -8.28 -6.83
N ARG A 149 -5.19 -9.11 -7.84
CA ARG A 149 -5.02 -10.56 -7.76
C ARG A 149 -3.55 -10.94 -7.59
N GLN A 150 -2.68 -10.43 -8.46
CA GLN A 150 -1.23 -10.68 -8.40
C GLN A 150 -0.64 -10.22 -7.07
N LEU A 151 -1.05 -9.03 -6.61
CA LEU A 151 -0.62 -8.50 -5.32
C LEU A 151 -1.06 -9.41 -4.17
N PHE A 152 -2.33 -9.81 -4.12
CA PHE A 152 -2.81 -10.69 -3.05
C PHE A 152 -2.05 -12.01 -3.01
N ASP A 153 -1.86 -12.65 -4.17
CA ASP A 153 -1.17 -13.93 -4.26
C ASP A 153 0.30 -13.80 -3.82
N PHE A 154 0.97 -12.70 -4.20
CA PHE A 154 2.32 -12.37 -3.74
C PHE A 154 2.39 -12.17 -2.22
N GLN A 155 1.45 -11.41 -1.66
CA GLN A 155 1.42 -11.11 -0.23
C GLN A 155 1.17 -12.37 0.61
N CYS A 156 0.23 -13.21 0.20
CA CYS A 156 -0.01 -14.51 0.84
C CYS A 156 1.21 -15.43 0.80
N ARG A 157 2.00 -15.38 -0.27
CA ARG A 157 3.18 -16.24 -0.44
C ARG A 157 4.38 -15.79 0.39
N HIS A 158 4.63 -14.48 0.44
CA HIS A 158 5.91 -13.96 0.95
C HIS A 158 5.79 -13.19 2.27
N PHE A 159 4.60 -12.67 2.57
CA PHE A 159 4.38 -11.71 3.66
C PHE A 159 3.14 -12.03 4.49
N TYR A 160 2.75 -13.31 4.59
CA TYR A 160 1.49 -13.71 5.22
C TYR A 160 1.28 -13.13 6.64
N MET A 161 2.36 -12.93 7.41
CA MET A 161 2.33 -12.38 8.78
C MET A 161 2.56 -10.86 8.85
N ALA A 162 2.60 -10.15 7.72
CA ALA A 162 2.85 -8.72 7.66
C ALA A 162 1.63 -7.89 8.09
N HIS A 163 1.87 -6.60 8.30
CA HIS A 163 0.85 -5.58 8.54
C HIS A 163 0.44 -4.90 7.23
N TYR A 164 -0.87 -4.79 7.03
CA TYR A 164 -1.48 -4.18 5.84
C TYR A 164 -2.35 -3.01 6.24
N ILE A 165 -2.04 -1.82 5.75
CA ILE A 165 -2.85 -0.61 5.97
C ILE A 165 -3.49 -0.21 4.65
N PHE A 166 -4.78 -0.48 4.50
CA PHE A 166 -5.56 -0.02 3.36
C PHE A 166 -6.00 1.42 3.57
N THR A 167 -5.79 2.25 2.55
CA THR A 167 -6.22 3.66 2.57
C THR A 167 -7.40 3.86 1.65
N PHE A 168 -8.40 4.56 2.17
CA PHE A 168 -9.60 4.90 1.44
C PHE A 168 -9.91 6.38 1.61
N ARG A 169 -10.61 6.90 0.60
CA ARG A 169 -11.10 8.27 0.53
C ARG A 169 -12.39 8.24 -0.27
N ASN A 170 -13.26 9.21 -0.05
CA ASN A 170 -14.50 9.42 -0.75
C ASN A 170 -14.28 9.26 -2.26
N PRO A 171 -15.03 8.38 -2.94
CA PRO A 171 -14.77 8.04 -4.33
C PRO A 171 -14.93 9.25 -5.27
N LEU A 172 -15.75 10.25 -4.94
CA LEU A 172 -15.85 11.49 -5.71
C LEU A 172 -14.56 12.32 -5.60
N ASP A 173 -14.00 12.43 -4.40
CA ASP A 173 -12.74 13.16 -4.19
C ASP A 173 -11.56 12.46 -4.90
N VAL A 174 -11.54 11.12 -4.88
CA VAL A 174 -10.57 10.30 -5.61
C VAL A 174 -10.67 10.54 -7.11
N LEU A 175 -11.90 10.52 -7.63
CA LEU A 175 -12.19 10.76 -9.04
C LEU A 175 -11.69 12.13 -9.49
N MET A 176 -12.08 13.18 -8.75
CA MET A 176 -11.70 14.54 -9.09
C MET A 176 -10.19 14.77 -8.95
N SER A 177 -9.57 14.20 -7.92
CA SER A 177 -8.11 14.30 -7.76
C SER A 177 -7.35 13.54 -8.85
N THR A 178 -7.84 12.40 -9.32
CA THR A 178 -7.20 11.61 -10.38
C THR A 178 -7.26 12.36 -11.70
N ARG A 179 -8.43 12.92 -12.04
CA ARG A 179 -8.61 13.74 -13.24
C ARG A 179 -7.71 14.98 -13.22
N GLY A 180 -7.67 15.70 -12.10
CA GLY A 180 -6.83 16.88 -11.96
C GLY A 180 -5.33 16.58 -12.15
N LEU A 181 -4.84 15.46 -11.61
CA LEU A 181 -3.44 15.05 -11.79
C LEU A 181 -3.13 14.70 -13.26
N ALA A 182 -4.01 13.94 -13.92
CA ALA A 182 -3.82 13.60 -15.33
C ALA A 182 -3.76 14.86 -16.21
N GLN A 183 -4.64 15.84 -15.95
CA GLN A 183 -4.64 17.13 -16.66
C GLN A 183 -3.36 17.93 -16.43
N LEU A 184 -2.88 18.00 -15.18
CA LEU A 184 -1.63 18.71 -14.85
C LEU A 184 -0.41 18.10 -15.55
N ASN A 185 -0.37 16.78 -15.67
CA ASN A 185 0.75 16.05 -16.27
C ASN A 185 0.61 15.87 -17.80
N GLY A 186 -0.45 16.40 -18.42
CA GLY A 186 -0.74 16.19 -19.85
C GLY A 186 -1.04 14.74 -20.23
N GLY A 187 -1.43 13.90 -19.25
CA GLY A 187 -1.71 12.49 -19.43
C GLY A 187 -3.16 12.20 -19.83
N ARG A 188 -3.42 10.93 -20.17
CA ARG A 188 -4.80 10.45 -20.42
C ARG A 188 -5.64 10.60 -19.16
N VAL A 189 -6.78 11.26 -19.29
CA VAL A 189 -7.79 11.32 -18.22
C VAL A 189 -8.57 10.00 -18.21
N ALA A 190 -8.43 9.23 -17.14
CA ALA A 190 -9.24 8.03 -16.94
C ALA A 190 -10.74 8.38 -16.85
N SER A 191 -11.59 7.51 -17.40
CA SER A 191 -13.04 7.66 -17.35
C SER A 191 -13.56 7.56 -15.90
N HIS A 192 -14.79 8.03 -15.67
CA HIS A 192 -15.41 7.91 -14.34
C HIS A 192 -15.55 6.43 -13.95
N VAL A 193 -15.92 5.58 -14.92
CA VAL A 193 -16.08 4.14 -14.73
C VAL A 193 -14.74 3.48 -14.41
N GLU A 194 -13.67 3.81 -15.15
CA GLU A 194 -12.33 3.27 -14.90
C GLU A 194 -11.87 3.59 -13.47
N VAL A 195 -12.00 4.84 -13.02
CA VAL A 195 -11.57 5.25 -11.68
C VAL A 195 -12.39 4.55 -10.59
N LEU A 196 -13.72 4.48 -10.74
CA LEU A 196 -14.58 3.79 -9.78
C LEU A 196 -14.30 2.29 -9.75
N ARG A 197 -14.09 1.65 -10.91
CA ARG A 197 -13.73 0.22 -11.00
C ARG A 197 -12.41 -0.04 -10.29
N GLY A 198 -11.40 0.79 -10.51
CA GLY A 198 -10.12 0.70 -9.81
C GLY A 198 -10.28 0.83 -8.30
N PHE A 199 -11.02 1.86 -7.84
CA PHE A 199 -11.29 2.08 -6.42
C PHE A 199 -11.97 0.88 -5.76
N PHE A 200 -13.06 0.39 -6.34
CA PHE A 200 -13.82 -0.73 -5.77
C PHE A 200 -13.12 -2.09 -5.92
N SER A 201 -12.20 -2.23 -6.87
CA SER A 201 -11.29 -3.39 -6.93
C SER A 201 -10.37 -3.43 -5.69
N VAL A 202 -9.89 -2.28 -5.21
CA VAL A 202 -9.12 -2.20 -3.95
C VAL A 202 -9.99 -2.48 -2.73
N VAL A 203 -11.25 -2.03 -2.73
CA VAL A 203 -12.22 -2.40 -1.66
C VAL A 203 -12.45 -3.92 -1.64
N GLN A 204 -12.59 -4.55 -2.81
CA GLN A 204 -12.73 -6.00 -2.91
C GLN A 204 -11.45 -6.72 -2.44
N LEU A 205 -10.28 -6.21 -2.79
CA LEU A 205 -8.99 -6.70 -2.29
C LEU A 205 -8.92 -6.61 -0.77
N TYR A 206 -9.37 -5.50 -0.17
CA TYR A 206 -9.42 -5.34 1.29
C TYR A 206 -10.31 -6.39 1.96
N PHE A 207 -11.50 -6.67 1.40
CA PHE A 207 -12.34 -7.76 1.91
C PHE A 207 -11.67 -9.13 1.80
N ARG A 208 -10.94 -9.37 0.70
CA ARG A 208 -10.14 -10.60 0.55
C ARG A 208 -9.02 -10.67 1.57
N ALA A 209 -8.31 -9.56 1.82
CA ALA A 209 -7.27 -9.45 2.83
C ALA A 209 -7.81 -9.71 4.23
N LEU A 210 -8.88 -9.04 4.65
CA LEU A 210 -9.52 -9.24 5.96
C LEU A 210 -9.87 -10.70 6.26
N ARG A 211 -10.26 -11.47 5.22
CA ARG A 211 -10.65 -12.87 5.37
C ARG A 211 -9.47 -13.84 5.48
N ASN A 212 -8.27 -13.43 5.05
CA ASN A 212 -7.16 -14.36 4.84
C ASN A 212 -5.87 -13.97 5.55
N LEU A 213 -5.65 -12.68 5.82
CA LEU A 213 -4.42 -12.12 6.37
C LEU A 213 -4.66 -11.65 7.81
N PRO A 214 -3.68 -11.80 8.72
CA PRO A 214 -3.88 -11.64 10.17
C PRO A 214 -3.92 -10.18 10.63
N HIS A 215 -3.20 -9.27 9.96
CA HIS A 215 -3.02 -7.89 10.42
C HIS A 215 -3.44 -6.90 9.34
N VAL A 216 -4.75 -6.70 9.20
CA VAL A 216 -5.34 -5.85 8.16
C VAL A 216 -6.09 -4.69 8.79
N HIS A 217 -5.65 -3.48 8.46
CA HIS A 217 -6.18 -2.21 8.96
C HIS A 217 -6.74 -1.39 7.80
N ALA A 218 -7.71 -0.52 8.09
CA ALA A 218 -8.22 0.46 7.14
C ALA A 218 -8.12 1.86 7.73
N ILE A 219 -7.75 2.82 6.90
CA ILE A 219 -7.76 4.25 7.21
C ILE A 219 -8.63 4.94 6.18
N PHE A 220 -9.55 5.77 6.67
CA PHE A 220 -10.38 6.64 5.86
C PHE A 220 -9.87 8.07 6.04
N HIS A 221 -9.42 8.70 4.95
CA HIS A 221 -8.74 10.00 5.03
C HIS A 221 -9.60 11.12 5.60
N GLU A 222 -10.92 11.00 5.49
CA GLU A 222 -11.91 11.90 6.08
C GLU A 222 -12.00 11.78 7.61
N SER A 223 -11.57 10.65 8.15
CA SER A 223 -11.71 10.29 9.57
C SER A 223 -10.36 10.32 10.31
N ILE A 224 -9.31 10.91 9.72
CA ILE A 224 -8.00 10.98 10.35
C ILE A 224 -7.99 12.01 11.50
N ASP A 225 -7.58 11.51 12.66
CA ASP A 225 -7.33 12.26 13.88
C ASP A 225 -6.20 11.59 14.68
N ALA A 226 -5.88 12.14 15.85
CA ALA A 226 -4.85 11.59 16.73
C ALA A 226 -5.15 10.14 17.16
N GLY A 227 -6.42 9.80 17.37
CA GLY A 227 -6.84 8.47 17.78
C GLY A 227 -6.53 7.39 16.73
N VAL A 228 -6.58 7.74 15.43
CA VAL A 228 -6.13 6.85 14.36
C VAL A 228 -4.65 6.50 14.50
N PHE A 229 -3.78 7.49 14.79
CA PHE A 229 -2.35 7.22 14.94
C PHE A 229 -2.00 6.54 16.26
N ASP A 230 -2.76 6.79 17.33
CA ASP A 230 -2.64 6.03 18.58
C ASP A 230 -2.97 4.55 18.34
N ALA A 231 -4.04 4.27 17.59
CA ALA A 231 -4.41 2.90 17.22
C ALA A 231 -3.35 2.21 16.35
N LEU A 232 -2.77 2.92 15.36
CA LEU A 232 -1.68 2.40 14.54
C LEU A 232 -0.41 2.16 15.34
N GLN A 233 -0.04 3.10 16.23
CA GLN A 233 1.10 2.94 17.12
C GLN A 233 0.96 1.69 17.98
N ASN A 234 -0.24 1.44 18.52
CA ASN A 234 -0.51 0.23 19.30
C ASN A 234 -0.45 -1.03 18.44
N ALA A 235 -1.01 -0.99 17.22
CA ALA A 235 -1.03 -2.15 16.32
C ALA A 235 0.36 -2.53 15.80
N LEU A 236 1.23 -1.53 15.57
CA LEU A 236 2.59 -1.71 15.06
C LEU A 236 3.65 -1.74 16.18
N ALA A 237 3.27 -1.46 17.43
CA ALA A 237 4.20 -1.35 18.56
C ALA A 237 5.39 -0.39 18.31
N VAL A 238 5.19 0.70 17.55
CA VAL A 238 6.21 1.70 17.21
C VAL A 238 5.73 3.13 17.47
N PRO A 239 6.58 4.04 17.99
CA PRO A 239 6.18 5.42 18.23
C PRO A 239 5.84 6.17 16.94
N LEU A 240 4.66 6.82 16.90
CA LEU A 240 4.18 7.63 15.77
C LEU A 240 3.97 9.11 16.16
N THR A 241 4.86 9.63 17.02
CA THR A 241 4.71 10.93 17.71
C THR A 241 4.46 12.15 16.82
N ARG A 242 4.93 12.13 15.56
CA ARG A 242 4.83 13.25 14.62
C ARG A 242 3.97 12.95 13.39
N ALA A 243 3.35 11.78 13.34
CA ALA A 243 2.60 11.35 12.17
C ALA A 243 1.42 12.29 11.86
N MET A 244 0.78 12.85 12.90
CA MET A 244 -0.30 13.83 12.75
C MET A 244 0.15 15.16 12.15
N ASP A 245 1.41 15.56 12.28
CA ASP A 245 1.93 16.83 11.74
C ASP A 245 1.83 16.90 10.21
N TYR A 246 1.74 15.74 9.55
CA TYR A 246 1.57 15.64 8.10
C TYR A 246 0.15 15.98 7.64
N TYR A 247 -0.84 15.86 8.53
CA TYR A 247 -2.25 16.01 8.19
C TYR A 247 -2.76 17.41 8.51
N ASP A 248 -3.08 18.13 7.45
CA ASP A 248 -3.69 19.46 7.51
C ASP A 248 -5.12 19.37 6.98
N ARG A 249 -6.10 19.49 7.88
CA ARG A 249 -7.52 19.40 7.54
C ARG A 249 -7.94 20.51 6.57
N ASP A 250 -7.30 21.68 6.63
CA ASP A 250 -7.64 22.82 5.79
C ASP A 250 -7.21 22.62 4.32
N LYS A 251 -6.30 21.66 4.07
CA LYS A 251 -5.84 21.29 2.73
C LYS A 251 -6.69 20.19 2.09
N VAL A 252 -7.64 19.59 2.81
CA VAL A 252 -8.50 18.54 2.27
C VAL A 252 -9.58 19.18 1.40
N ARG A 253 -9.47 19.00 0.08
CA ARG A 253 -10.50 19.42 -0.86
C ARG A 253 -11.66 18.42 -0.85
N HIS A 254 -12.87 18.95 -0.72
CA HIS A 254 -14.11 18.20 -0.89
C HIS A 254 -14.82 18.64 -2.16
N TYR A 255 -15.31 17.67 -2.91
CA TYR A 255 -16.04 17.90 -4.15
C TYR A 255 -17.52 17.57 -3.97
N THR A 256 -18.37 18.16 -4.82
CA THR A 256 -19.81 17.93 -4.84
C THR A 256 -20.24 17.34 -6.19
N LEU A 257 -21.38 16.63 -6.22
CA LEU A 257 -21.87 15.97 -7.43
C LEU A 257 -22.17 16.97 -8.56
N GLU A 258 -22.44 18.23 -8.24
CA GLU A 258 -22.66 19.26 -9.24
C GLU A 258 -21.43 19.53 -10.11
N GLN A 259 -20.22 19.22 -9.59
CA GLN A 259 -18.94 19.46 -10.25
C GLN A 259 -18.57 18.39 -11.29
N ILE A 260 -19.37 17.33 -11.42
CA ILE A 260 -19.20 16.30 -12.45
C ILE A 260 -20.35 16.35 -13.49
N PRO A 261 -20.12 15.85 -14.73
CA PRO A 261 -21.15 15.80 -15.76
C PRO A 261 -22.40 15.06 -15.29
N MET A 262 -23.58 15.58 -15.66
CA MET A 262 -24.87 15.06 -15.22
C MET A 262 -25.03 13.56 -15.47
N ALA A 263 -24.51 13.06 -16.60
CA ALA A 263 -24.55 11.64 -16.98
C ALA A 263 -23.88 10.70 -15.96
N HIS A 264 -22.93 11.19 -15.14
CA HIS A 264 -22.22 10.37 -14.16
C HIS A 264 -22.73 10.53 -12.72
N ARG A 265 -23.59 11.53 -12.45
CA ARG A 265 -24.00 11.88 -11.07
C ARG A 265 -24.69 10.74 -10.34
N ALA A 266 -25.60 10.04 -10.99
CA ALA A 266 -26.32 8.92 -10.37
C ALA A 266 -25.37 7.77 -9.99
N LEU A 267 -24.46 7.40 -10.89
CA LEU A 267 -23.46 6.37 -10.64
C LEU A 267 -22.50 6.77 -9.52
N THR A 268 -22.03 8.02 -9.51
CA THR A 268 -21.14 8.50 -8.45
C THR A 268 -21.85 8.61 -7.10
N ALA A 269 -23.15 8.98 -7.07
CA ALA A 269 -23.95 8.95 -5.85
C ALA A 269 -24.09 7.53 -5.29
N GLU A 270 -24.35 6.55 -6.14
CA GLU A 270 -24.39 5.12 -5.75
C GLU A 270 -23.04 4.66 -5.18
N ALA A 271 -21.93 5.01 -5.84
CA ALA A 271 -20.58 4.74 -5.35
C ALA A 271 -20.32 5.36 -3.97
N MET A 272 -20.69 6.63 -3.77
CA MET A 272 -20.52 7.32 -2.49
C MET A 272 -21.35 6.67 -1.38
N ALA A 273 -22.60 6.28 -1.66
CA ALA A 273 -23.45 5.60 -0.68
C ALA A 273 -22.88 4.22 -0.30
N LEU A 274 -22.41 3.44 -1.29
CA LEU A 274 -21.75 2.16 -1.03
C LEU A 274 -20.46 2.32 -0.22
N TYR A 275 -19.66 3.34 -0.53
CA TYR A 275 -18.47 3.69 0.23
C TYR A 275 -18.79 4.10 1.67
N GLU A 276 -19.84 4.89 1.90
CA GLU A 276 -20.21 5.32 3.24
C GLU A 276 -20.71 4.14 4.09
N ASP A 277 -21.48 3.22 3.50
CA ASP A 277 -21.83 1.97 4.16
C ASP A 277 -20.59 1.15 4.50
N PHE A 278 -19.66 1.02 3.56
CA PHE A 278 -18.38 0.35 3.80
C PHE A 278 -17.60 0.99 4.95
N ARG A 279 -17.44 2.31 4.93
CA ARG A 279 -16.72 3.09 5.95
C ARG A 279 -17.32 2.87 7.33
N ARG A 280 -18.64 2.97 7.45
CA ARG A 280 -19.36 2.77 8.71
C ARG A 280 -19.12 1.38 9.30
N GLU A 281 -19.24 0.33 8.49
CA GLU A 281 -19.03 -1.05 8.96
C GLU A 281 -17.56 -1.33 9.30
N ALA A 282 -16.62 -0.76 8.54
CA ALA A 282 -15.19 -0.89 8.80
C ALA A 282 -14.78 -0.23 10.13
N LEU A 283 -15.31 0.98 10.40
CA LEU A 283 -15.08 1.67 11.67
C LEU A 283 -15.74 0.98 12.86
N ALA A 284 -16.81 0.21 12.62
CA ALA A 284 -17.42 -0.67 13.63
C ALA A 284 -16.62 -1.96 13.87
N GLY A 285 -15.57 -2.22 13.07
CA GLY A 285 -14.59 -3.28 13.33
C GLY A 285 -14.96 -4.68 12.87
N PHE A 286 -15.75 -4.83 11.78
CA PHE A 286 -16.16 -6.09 11.13
C PHE A 286 -16.06 -7.37 11.97
N ARG A 287 -17.20 -7.99 12.30
CA ARG A 287 -17.20 -9.36 12.83
C ARG A 287 -16.93 -10.36 11.69
N LEU A 288 -15.87 -11.17 11.79
CA LEU A 288 -15.50 -12.16 10.77
C LEU A 288 -16.38 -13.43 10.88
N LEU A 289 -16.87 -13.91 9.73
CA LEU A 289 -17.75 -15.09 9.59
C LEU A 289 -17.22 -16.36 10.25
N GLN A 290 -15.91 -16.57 10.36
CA GLN A 290 -15.37 -17.80 10.96
C GLN A 290 -15.75 -17.94 12.43
N ILE A 291 -16.09 -16.84 13.12
CA ILE A 291 -16.61 -16.85 14.47
C ILE A 291 -18.13 -17.09 14.47
N GLU A 292 -18.87 -16.57 13.51
CA GLU A 292 -20.34 -16.72 13.42
C GLU A 292 -20.79 -18.05 12.77
N GLN A 293 -20.00 -18.66 11.87
CA GLN A 293 -20.26 -19.98 11.28
C GLN A 293 -20.07 -21.13 12.27
N ASN A 294 -19.24 -20.92 13.30
CA ASN A 294 -18.97 -21.93 14.33
C ASN A 294 -19.91 -21.83 15.54
N ASP A 295 -20.75 -20.78 15.62
CA ASP A 295 -21.59 -20.49 16.81
C ASP A 295 -23.09 -20.73 16.57
N SER A 296 -23.43 -21.63 15.64
CA SER A 296 -24.78 -22.16 15.36
C SER A 296 -25.64 -21.38 14.36
N HIS A 297 -26.11 -22.12 13.34
CA HIS A 297 -27.17 -21.83 12.35
C HIS A 297 -26.74 -21.12 11.05
N LEU A 298 -26.59 -21.94 9.99
CA LEU A 298 -26.55 -21.50 8.60
C LEU A 298 -27.95 -21.09 8.14
N ASP A 299 -28.31 -19.83 8.36
CA ASP A 299 -29.36 -19.18 7.60
C ASP A 299 -28.75 -18.69 6.26
N PRO A 300 -29.18 -19.21 5.10
CA PRO A 300 -28.69 -18.80 3.78
C PRO A 300 -28.99 -17.32 3.44
N VAL A 301 -29.78 -16.62 4.26
CA VAL A 301 -30.09 -15.19 4.14
C VAL A 301 -29.24 -14.33 5.10
N HIS A 302 -28.44 -14.95 5.98
CA HIS A 302 -27.63 -14.27 7.00
C HIS A 302 -26.26 -13.83 6.45
N PHE A 303 -26.25 -12.74 5.68
CA PHE A 303 -25.02 -12.07 5.34
C PHE A 303 -24.51 -11.24 6.52
N THR A 304 -23.33 -11.56 7.01
CA THR A 304 -22.57 -10.65 7.89
C THR A 304 -22.37 -9.31 7.19
N ALA A 305 -22.10 -8.26 7.96
CA ALA A 305 -21.81 -6.94 7.39
C ALA A 305 -20.74 -7.00 6.28
N LEU A 306 -19.67 -7.76 6.52
CA LEU A 306 -18.60 -7.98 5.54
C LEU A 306 -19.08 -8.78 4.31
N GLY A 307 -19.87 -9.84 4.50
CA GLY A 307 -20.44 -10.62 3.40
C GLY A 307 -21.37 -9.80 2.51
N ARG A 308 -22.26 -9.02 3.13
CA ARG A 308 -23.22 -8.13 2.45
C ARG A 308 -22.50 -7.06 1.64
N LEU A 309 -21.50 -6.39 2.23
CA LEU A 309 -20.71 -5.37 1.54
C LEU A 309 -19.89 -5.97 0.40
N SER A 310 -19.27 -7.13 0.61
CA SER A 310 -18.55 -7.84 -0.45
C SER A 310 -19.45 -8.17 -1.63
N TRP A 311 -20.68 -8.66 -1.39
CA TRP A 311 -21.64 -8.91 -2.45
C TRP A 311 -22.07 -7.63 -3.17
N ARG A 312 -22.38 -6.55 -2.44
CA ARG A 312 -22.75 -5.25 -3.03
C ARG A 312 -21.64 -4.66 -3.89
N VAL A 313 -20.39 -4.73 -3.42
CA VAL A 313 -19.22 -4.27 -4.18
C VAL A 313 -19.03 -5.09 -5.45
N THR A 314 -19.14 -6.42 -5.39
CA THR A 314 -19.09 -7.27 -6.60
C THR A 314 -20.21 -6.89 -7.57
N ARG A 315 -21.46 -6.75 -7.11
CA ARG A 315 -22.58 -6.33 -7.97
C ARG A 315 -22.37 -4.96 -8.61
N PHE A 316 -21.80 -4.03 -7.86
CA PHE A 316 -21.45 -2.70 -8.37
C PHE A 316 -20.37 -2.80 -9.44
N LEU A 317 -19.31 -3.59 -9.21
CA LEU A 317 -18.25 -3.83 -10.20
C LEU A 317 -18.79 -4.50 -11.47
N ASP A 318 -19.65 -5.51 -11.36
CA ASP A 318 -20.30 -6.16 -12.50
C ASP A 318 -21.09 -5.14 -13.33
N ALA A 319 -21.89 -4.30 -12.66
CA ALA A 319 -22.70 -3.27 -13.32
C ALA A 319 -21.86 -2.15 -13.96
N LEU A 320 -20.59 -1.99 -13.55
CA LEU A 320 -19.65 -1.09 -14.20
C LEU A 320 -19.07 -1.69 -15.48
N VAL A 321 -18.98 -3.02 -15.61
CA VAL A 321 -18.50 -3.69 -16.85
C VAL A 321 -19.49 -3.43 -17.98
N ASP A 322 -20.79 -3.58 -17.70
CA ASP A 322 -21.88 -3.36 -18.66
C ASP A 322 -22.03 -1.89 -19.14
N ARG A 323 -21.22 -0.96 -18.63
CA ARG A 323 -21.30 0.49 -18.90
C ARG A 323 -20.04 1.05 -19.57
N ASP A 324 -19.03 0.22 -19.83
CA ASP A 324 -17.85 0.59 -20.63
C ASP A 324 -18.05 0.32 -22.15
N ASP A 325 -19.15 -0.34 -22.53
CA ASP A 325 -19.66 -0.51 -23.90
C ASP A 325 -20.63 0.63 -24.30
#